data_AF-A0A358A3I7-F1
#
_entry.id   AF-A0A358A3I7-F1
#
_cell.length_a   1.000
_cell.length_b   1.000
_cell.length_c   1.000
_cell.angle_alpha   90.00
_cell.angle_beta   90.00
_cell.angle_gamma   90.00
#
_symmetry.space_group_name_H-M   'P 1'
#
loop_
_entity.id
_entity.type
_entity.pdbx_description
1 polymer ?
#
loop_
_entity_poly.entity_id
_entity_poly.type
_entity_poly.pdbx_seq_one_letter_code
_entity_poly.pdbx_strand_id
1 'polypeptide(L)' 'MTAVVDYGTTRDGLIQLRRRWRPAGNAKAVMLMVHGLGEHSGRYEHV' A
#
# COMPACT_ATOMS: atom_id res chain seq x y z
N MET A 1 -1.70 13.57 -3.26
CA MET A 1 -0.98 13.11 -2.05
C MET A 1 0.02 12.06 -2.49
N THR A 2 1.32 12.28 -2.33
CA THR A 2 2.31 11.34 -2.87
C THR A 2 2.36 10.09 -2.01
N ALA A 3 2.21 8.91 -2.62
CA ALA A 3 2.36 7.65 -1.91
C ALA A 3 3.83 7.39 -1.59
N VAL A 4 4.09 6.70 -0.50
CA VAL A 4 5.43 6.17 -0.16
C VAL A 4 5.42 4.66 -0.38
N VAL A 5 6.47 4.16 -1.03
CA VAL A 5 6.72 2.74 -1.20
C VAL A 5 7.73 2.28 -0.17
N ASP A 6 7.49 1.12 0.43
CA ASP A 6 8.45 0.39 1.24
C ASP A 6 8.29 -1.11 1.01
N TYR A 7 9.09 -1.92 1.71
CA TYR A 7 9.06 -3.36 1.61
C TYR A 7 8.89 -4.01 2.99
N GLY A 8 8.18 -5.12 3.03
CA GLY A 8 8.09 -5.99 4.20
C GLY A 8 8.44 -7.43 3.83
N THR A 9 8.94 -8.19 4.80
CA THR A 9 9.14 -9.63 4.64
C THR A 9 7.87 -10.35 5.06
N THR A 10 7.40 -11.23 4.20
CA THR A 10 6.25 -12.12 4.45
C THR A 10 6.66 -13.28 5.36
N ARG A 11 5.67 -14.05 5.83
CA ARG A 11 5.91 -15.18 6.74
C ARG A 11 6.83 -16.24 6.13
N ASP A 12 6.75 -16.44 4.81
CA ASP A 12 7.54 -17.39 4.03
C ASP A 12 8.83 -16.78 3.45
N GLY A 13 9.20 -15.57 3.87
CA GLY A 13 10.49 -14.96 3.54
C GLY A 13 10.52 -14.16 2.25
N LEU A 14 9.40 -14.03 1.53
CA LEU A 14 9.32 -13.20 0.33
C LEU A 14 9.29 -11.71 0.67
N ILE A 15 9.87 -10.90 -0.21
CA ILE A 15 9.78 -9.43 -0.14
C ILE A 15 8.47 -8.98 -0.78
N GLN A 16 7.62 -8.32 0.00
CA GLN A 16 6.38 -7.72 -0.45
C GLN A 16 6.51 -6.20 -0.50
N LEU A 17 6.27 -5.62 -1.68
CA LEU A 17 6.13 -4.17 -1.83
C LEU A 17 4.83 -3.72 -1.15
N ARG A 18 4.94 -2.69 -0.31
CA ARG A 18 3.81 -2.03 0.35
C ARG A 18 3.76 -0.57 -0.08
N ARG A 19 2.56 -0.06 -0.27
CA ARG A 19 2.31 1.35 -0.62
C ARG A 19 1.47 1.99 0.47
N ARG A 20 1.86 3.18 0.91
CA ARG A 20 1.22 3.93 1.98
C ARG A 20 0.86 5.32 1.53
N TRP A 21 -0.36 5.73 1.84
CA TRP A 21 -0.85 7.09 1.68
C TRP A 21 -1.11 7.65 3.07
N ARG A 22 -0.44 8.75 3.42
CA ARG A 22 -0.63 9.42 4.71
C ARG A 22 -1.41 10.71 4.51
N PRO A 23 -2.58 10.88 5.16
CA PRO A 23 -3.29 12.16 5.12
C PRO A 23 -2.40 13.26 5.68
N ALA A 24 -2.62 14.50 5.22
CA ALA A 24 -1.84 15.65 5.70
C ALA A 24 -2.03 15.91 7.21
N GLY A 25 -3.19 15.53 7.78
CA GLY A 25 -3.50 15.65 9.20
C GLY A 25 -3.65 14.31 9.91
N ASN A 26 -4.25 14.33 11.10
CA ASN A 26 -4.44 13.13 11.90
C ASN A 26 -5.30 12.09 11.18
N ALA A 27 -4.80 10.85 11.10
CA ALA A 27 -5.55 9.74 10.54
C ALA A 27 -6.74 9.40 11.47
N LYS A 28 -7.95 9.34 10.90
CA LYS A 28 -9.16 8.92 11.62
C LYS A 28 -9.30 7.40 11.71
N ALA A 29 -8.70 6.68 10.77
CA ALA A 29 -8.75 5.24 10.65
C ALA A 29 -7.56 4.72 9.83
N VAL A 30 -7.39 3.40 9.82
CA VAL A 30 -6.48 2.68 8.93
C VAL A 30 -7.30 1.82 7.98
N MET A 31 -6.95 1.85 6.70
CA MET A 31 -7.56 1.02 5.66
C MET A 31 -6.48 0.18 4.99
N LEU A 32 -6.72 -1.13 4.88
CA LEU A 32 -5.89 -2.02 4.10
C LEU A 32 -6.52 -2.19 2.71
N MET A 33 -5.76 -1.85 1.67
CA MET A 33 -6.15 -2.09 0.29
C MET A 33 -5.41 -3.31 -0.25
N VAL A 34 -6.16 -4.28 -0.77
CA VAL A 34 -5.63 -5.50 -1.39
C VAL A 34 -6.08 -5.52 -2.84
N HIS A 35 -5.13 -5.72 -3.75
CA HIS A 35 -5.42 -5.73 -5.18
C HIS A 35 -6.05 -7.04 -5.65
N GLY A 36 -6.66 -6.99 -6.85
CA GLY A 36 -7.19 -8.17 -7.52
C GLY A 36 -6.12 -9.07 -8.15
N LEU A 37 -6.57 -10.16 -8.76
CA LEU A 37 -5.71 -11.11 -9.48
C LEU A 37 -5.04 -10.43 -10.69
N GLY A 38 -3.72 -10.55 -10.81
CA GLY A 38 -2.94 -9.95 -11.91
C GLY A 38 -2.73 -8.43 -11.80
N GLU A 39 -3.27 -7.79 -10.77
CA GLU A 39 -3.14 -6.36 -10.52
C GLU A 39 -2.01 -6.03 -9.54
N HIS A 40 -1.75 -4.74 -9.32
CA HIS A 40 -0.79 -4.26 -8.32
C HIS A 40 -1.26 -2.97 -7.64
N SER A 41 -0.74 -2.68 -6.44
CA SER A 41 -1.16 -1.53 -5.61
C SER A 41 -0.92 -0.15 -6.23
N GLY A 42 -0.13 -0.07 -7.30
CA GLY A 42 0.13 1.18 -8.02
C GLY A 42 -1.09 1.69 -8.79
N ARG A 43 -2.01 0.79 -9.15
CA ARG A 43 -3.24 1.18 -9.85
C ARG A 43 -4.19 2.00 -9.01
N TYR A 44 -4.10 1.91 -7.68
CA TYR A 44 -4.89 2.74 -6.76
C TYR A 44 -4.38 4.18 -6.65
N GLU A 45 -3.25 4.54 -7.28
CA GLU A 45 -2.84 5.95 -7.40
C GLU A 45 -3.59 6.68 -8.52
N HIS A 46 -4.11 5.93 -9.50
CA HIS A 46 -4.63 6.50 -10.75
C HIS A 46 -6.14 6.79 -10.70
N VAL A 47 -6.73 6.81 -9.50
CA VAL A 47 -8.18 7.00 -9.28
C VAL A 47 -8.40 8.13 -8.28
#